data_AF-C0GER9-F1
#
_entry.id   AF-C0GER9-F1
#
_cell.length_a   1.000
_cell.length_b   1.000
_cell.length_c   1.000
_cell.angle_alpha   90.00
_cell.angle_beta   90.00
_cell.angle_gamma   90.00
#
_symmetry.space_group_name_H-M   'P 1'
#
loop_
_entity.id
_entity.type
_entity.pdbx_description
1 polymer ?
#
loop_
_entity_poly.entity_id
_entity_poly.type
_entity_poly.pdbx_seq_one_letter_code
_entity_poly.pdbx_strand_id
1 'polypeptide(L)'
;MNKVTLYIDGRELTAPEGEKLLFIALENDIYIAHLCAVKEEGRPSACCRLCFVEVDGRKKPVTACAVRVSDGMKVSTRTPAVDRLVRTAFELLLSDHRLDCDNCPKNKSCALQKIAGERGLKLGLPRLNKLEREYIYDDSAEKLTFDSSRCVLCGKCIAADKKIEAGAIGFAHRGLNRRISTFYEGKLADSTCKECLLCVKACPVGALY
;
A
#
# COMPACT_ATOMS: atom_id res chain seq x y z
N MET A 1 5.89 15.12 -24.42
CA MET A 1 5.38 13.78 -24.05
C MET A 1 4.22 13.48 -24.96
N ASN A 2 4.26 12.34 -25.66
CA ASN A 2 3.11 11.91 -26.46
C ASN A 2 1.95 11.60 -25.52
N LYS A 3 0.75 12.03 -25.91
CA LYS A 3 -0.50 11.68 -25.24
C LYS A 3 -1.14 10.53 -26.00
N VAL A 4 -1.76 9.62 -25.26
CA VAL A 4 -2.45 8.46 -25.81
C VAL A 4 -3.85 8.37 -25.23
N THR A 5 -4.75 7.76 -25.99
CA THR A 5 -6.13 7.54 -25.56
C THR A 5 -6.26 6.13 -24.99
N LEU A 6 -6.89 6.02 -23.82
CA LEU A 6 -7.17 4.75 -23.15
C LEU A 6 -8.59 4.75 -22.57
N TYR A 7 -9.08 3.58 -22.23
CA TYR A 7 -10.41 3.37 -21.68
C TYR A 7 -10.30 2.63 -20.35
N ILE A 8 -10.84 3.19 -19.27
CA ILE A 8 -10.91 2.53 -17.96
C ILE A 8 -12.39 2.45 -17.56
N ASP A 9 -12.90 1.23 -17.39
CA ASP A 9 -14.32 0.95 -17.10
C ASP A 9 -15.27 1.66 -18.09
N GLY A 10 -14.89 1.68 -19.38
CA GLY A 10 -15.64 2.33 -20.46
C GLY A 10 -15.48 3.86 -20.54
N ARG A 11 -14.81 4.51 -19.58
CA ARG A 11 -14.50 5.94 -19.64
C ARG A 11 -13.27 6.19 -20.49
N GLU A 12 -13.42 7.01 -21.52
CA GLU A 12 -12.29 7.48 -22.35
C GLU A 12 -11.46 8.51 -21.58
N LEU A 13 -10.14 8.33 -21.59
CA LEU A 13 -9.17 9.19 -20.93
C LEU A 13 -8.03 9.52 -21.90
N THR A 14 -7.39 10.66 -21.68
CA THR A 14 -6.15 11.02 -22.37
C THR A 14 -5.04 11.18 -21.34
N ALA A 15 -3.92 10.47 -21.52
CA ALA A 15 -2.82 10.45 -20.57
C ALA A 15 -1.45 10.48 -21.26
N PRO A 16 -0.37 10.89 -20.57
CA PRO A 16 0.98 10.73 -21.07
C PRO A 16 1.30 9.25 -21.30
N GLU A 17 1.83 8.94 -22.48
CA GLU A 17 2.27 7.60 -22.82
C GLU A 17 3.37 7.12 -21.87
N GLY A 18 3.32 5.86 -21.45
CA GLY A 18 4.30 5.28 -20.54
C GLY A 18 4.12 5.67 -19.07
N GLU A 19 3.13 6.48 -18.71
CA GLU A 19 2.82 6.74 -17.31
C GLU A 19 2.21 5.50 -16.63
N LYS A 20 2.28 5.40 -15.30
CA LYS A 20 1.73 4.25 -14.57
C LYS A 20 0.20 4.33 -14.55
N LEU A 21 -0.44 3.25 -15.00
CA LEU A 21 -1.90 3.13 -15.07
C LEU A 21 -2.60 3.46 -13.74
N LEU A 22 -2.03 3.03 -12.61
CA LEU A 22 -2.60 3.33 -11.28
C LEU A 22 -2.77 4.83 -11.04
N PHE A 23 -1.76 5.65 -11.33
CA PHE A 23 -1.84 7.08 -11.04
C PHE A 23 -2.75 7.81 -12.04
N ILE A 24 -2.76 7.38 -13.31
CA ILE A 24 -3.71 7.90 -14.30
C ILE A 24 -5.16 7.64 -13.88
N ALA A 25 -5.47 6.43 -13.39
CA ALA A 25 -6.80 6.13 -12.88
C ALA A 25 -7.17 7.03 -11.68
N LEU A 26 -6.27 7.15 -10.69
CA LEU A 26 -6.51 7.95 -9.49
C LEU A 26 -6.67 9.45 -9.79
N GLU A 27 -5.93 9.99 -10.76
CA GLU A 27 -6.02 11.39 -11.20
C GLU A 27 -7.32 11.71 -11.94
N ASN A 28 -8.06 10.69 -12.39
CA ASN A 28 -9.34 10.81 -13.10
C ASN A 28 -10.52 10.28 -12.27
N ASP A 29 -10.37 10.26 -10.95
CA ASP A 29 -11.36 9.81 -9.97
C ASP A 29 -11.83 8.35 -10.18
N ILE A 30 -10.93 7.50 -10.70
CA ILE A 30 -11.16 6.05 -10.81
C ILE A 30 -10.37 5.35 -9.72
N TYR A 31 -11.07 4.94 -8.67
CA TYR A 31 -10.42 4.32 -7.52
C TYR A 31 -9.97 2.88 -7.80
N ILE A 32 -8.66 2.66 -7.71
CA ILE A 32 -8.04 1.33 -7.69
C ILE A 32 -7.41 1.12 -6.31
N ALA A 33 -7.74 0.00 -5.65
CA ALA A 33 -7.26 -0.29 -4.30
C ALA A 33 -5.72 -0.40 -4.27
N HIS A 34 -5.07 0.30 -3.33
CA HIS A 34 -3.62 0.34 -3.26
C HIS A 34 -3.13 0.71 -1.86
N LEU A 35 -1.92 0.25 -1.50
CA LEU A 35 -1.25 0.64 -0.24
C LEU A 35 0.20 1.06 -0.46
N CYS A 36 0.94 0.32 -1.30
CA CYS A 36 2.41 0.42 -1.39
C CYS A 36 2.94 1.27 -2.54
N ALA A 37 2.06 1.79 -3.40
CA ALA A 37 2.48 2.58 -4.56
C ALA A 37 2.95 3.98 -4.13
N VAL A 38 4.11 4.39 -4.65
CA VAL A 38 4.69 5.73 -4.52
C VAL A 38 4.91 6.28 -5.93
N LYS A 39 4.41 7.49 -6.21
CA LYS A 39 4.37 8.03 -7.59
C LYS A 39 5.77 8.27 -8.13
N GLU A 40 6.64 8.83 -7.28
CA GLU A 40 7.99 9.24 -7.66
C GLU A 40 8.96 8.05 -7.83
N GLU A 41 8.63 6.85 -7.33
CA GLU A 41 9.50 5.68 -7.47
C GLU A 41 9.44 5.08 -8.88
N GLY A 42 10.57 4.97 -9.58
CA GLY A 42 10.57 4.45 -10.96
C GLY A 42 9.94 3.06 -11.11
N ARG A 43 10.23 2.14 -10.18
CA ARG A 43 9.64 0.79 -10.12
C ARG A 43 8.73 0.66 -8.90
N PRO A 44 7.50 0.15 -9.06
CA PRO A 44 6.62 -0.08 -7.92
C PRO A 44 7.15 -1.22 -7.04
N SER A 45 7.02 -1.08 -5.72
CA SER A 45 7.29 -2.16 -4.76
C SER A 45 6.41 -3.40 -4.99
N ALA A 46 5.19 -3.19 -5.50
CA ALA A 46 4.19 -4.22 -5.82
C ALA A 46 3.88 -5.20 -4.66
N CYS A 47 4.21 -4.87 -3.40
CA CYS A 47 4.08 -5.79 -2.28
C CYS A 47 2.64 -6.02 -1.83
N CYS A 48 1.77 -4.99 -1.89
CA CYS A 48 0.40 -5.12 -1.37
C CYS A 48 -0.55 -5.93 -2.26
N ARG A 49 -0.26 -6.07 -3.55
CA ARG A 49 -1.09 -6.81 -4.52
C ARG A 49 -2.59 -6.44 -4.55
N LEU A 50 -2.95 -5.21 -4.18
CA LEU A 50 -4.35 -4.76 -4.16
C LEU A 50 -4.83 -4.12 -5.47
N CYS A 51 -3.91 -3.66 -6.32
CA CYS A 51 -4.25 -2.85 -7.51
C CYS A 51 -4.46 -3.71 -8.76
N PHE A 52 -5.05 -4.90 -8.63
CA PHE A 52 -5.34 -5.74 -9.78
C PHE A 52 -6.37 -5.09 -10.70
N VAL A 53 -6.14 -5.22 -12.01
CA VAL A 53 -7.02 -4.82 -13.09
C VAL A 53 -6.92 -5.84 -14.22
N GLU A 54 -7.96 -5.96 -15.03
CA GLU A 54 -7.88 -6.64 -16.32
C GLU A 54 -7.55 -5.64 -17.42
N VAL A 55 -6.72 -6.06 -18.36
CA VAL A 55 -6.34 -5.27 -19.53
C VAL A 55 -6.59 -6.15 -20.75
N ASP A 56 -7.33 -5.63 -21.73
CA ASP A 56 -7.64 -6.37 -22.95
C ASP A 56 -6.38 -6.90 -23.62
N GLY A 57 -6.46 -8.14 -24.14
CA GLY A 57 -5.33 -8.86 -24.74
C GLY A 57 -4.40 -9.55 -23.72
N ARG A 58 -4.55 -9.33 -22.41
CA ARG A 58 -3.79 -10.08 -21.39
C ARG A 58 -4.58 -11.28 -20.88
N LYS A 59 -3.93 -12.44 -20.75
CA LYS A 59 -4.56 -13.68 -20.29
C LYS A 59 -4.97 -13.69 -18.80
N LYS A 60 -4.35 -12.84 -17.97
CA LYS A 60 -4.58 -12.80 -16.51
C LYS A 60 -4.61 -11.35 -16.03
N PRO A 61 -5.33 -11.06 -14.93
CA PRO A 61 -5.27 -9.75 -14.29
C PRO A 61 -3.83 -9.37 -13.92
N VAL A 62 -3.54 -8.08 -14.01
CA VAL A 62 -2.22 -7.49 -13.76
C VAL A 62 -2.33 -6.35 -12.75
N THR A 63 -1.22 -5.96 -12.14
CA THR A 63 -1.21 -4.86 -11.16
C THR A 63 -1.07 -3.51 -11.85
N ALA A 64 -2.03 -2.61 -11.68
CA ALA A 64 -2.06 -1.28 -12.27
C ALA A 64 -0.83 -0.42 -11.91
N CYS A 65 -0.20 -0.65 -10.76
CA CYS A 65 1.02 0.08 -10.38
C CYS A 65 2.24 -0.23 -11.25
N ALA A 66 2.24 -1.38 -11.94
CA ALA A 66 3.35 -1.86 -12.77
C ALA A 66 3.06 -1.76 -14.27
N VAL A 67 1.80 -1.56 -14.67
CA VAL A 67 1.40 -1.40 -16.07
C VAL A 67 1.62 0.04 -16.50
N ARG A 68 2.16 0.19 -17.71
CA ARG A 68 2.42 1.46 -18.37
C ARG A 68 1.30 1.70 -19.38
N VAL A 69 0.76 2.91 -19.41
CA VAL A 69 -0.32 3.29 -20.33
C VAL A 69 0.19 3.30 -21.77
N SER A 70 -0.64 2.79 -22.68
CA SER A 70 -0.40 2.75 -24.13
C SER A 70 -1.68 3.11 -24.87
N ASP A 71 -1.55 3.52 -26.13
CA ASP A 71 -2.70 3.88 -26.96
C ASP A 71 -3.66 2.71 -27.17
N GLY A 72 -4.95 3.03 -27.19
CA GLY A 72 -6.05 2.07 -27.31
C GLY A 72 -6.21 1.10 -26.13
N MET A 73 -5.46 1.27 -25.03
CA MET A 73 -5.52 0.37 -23.88
C MET A 73 -6.94 0.38 -23.27
N LYS A 74 -7.52 -0.81 -23.06
CA LYS A 74 -8.82 -0.97 -22.39
C LYS A 74 -8.63 -1.73 -21.08
N VAL A 75 -9.18 -1.19 -20.00
CA VAL A 75 -8.95 -1.66 -18.63
C VAL A 75 -10.27 -1.81 -17.90
N SER A 76 -10.43 -2.93 -17.20
CA SER A 76 -11.56 -3.18 -16.29
C SER A 76 -11.04 -3.30 -14.86
N THR A 77 -11.54 -2.45 -13.96
CA THR A 77 -11.09 -2.38 -12.56
C THR A 77 -11.93 -3.25 -11.62
N ARG A 78 -13.11 -3.68 -12.08
CA ARG A 78 -14.06 -4.56 -11.39
C ARG A 78 -14.50 -5.70 -12.30
N THR A 79 -13.88 -6.86 -12.11
CA THR A 79 -14.31 -8.12 -12.72
C THR A 79 -14.33 -9.21 -11.65
N PRO A 80 -15.05 -10.34 -11.85
CA PRO A 80 -15.03 -11.44 -10.88
C PRO A 80 -13.63 -11.99 -10.59
N ALA A 81 -12.70 -11.94 -11.56
CA ALA A 81 -11.33 -12.38 -11.34
C ALA A 81 -10.51 -11.33 -10.57
N VAL A 82 -10.65 -10.05 -10.90
CA VAL A 82 -10.01 -8.94 -10.16
C VAL A 82 -10.46 -8.94 -8.70
N ASP A 83 -11.77 -8.93 -8.44
CA ASP A 83 -12.30 -8.84 -7.07
C ASP A 83 -11.91 -10.07 -6.23
N ARG A 84 -11.79 -11.25 -6.84
CA ARG A 84 -11.27 -12.46 -6.17
C ARG A 84 -9.82 -12.29 -5.72
N LEU A 85 -8.96 -11.72 -6.58
CA LEU A 85 -7.55 -11.49 -6.28
C LEU A 85 -7.39 -10.41 -5.21
N VAL A 86 -8.11 -9.29 -5.34
CA VAL A 86 -8.09 -8.19 -4.38
C VAL A 86 -8.55 -8.67 -3.00
N ARG A 87 -9.65 -9.42 -2.91
CA ARG A 87 -10.13 -10.01 -1.65
C ARG A 87 -9.08 -10.90 -0.99
N THR A 88 -8.42 -11.76 -1.76
CA THR A 88 -7.37 -12.65 -1.23
C THR A 88 -6.16 -11.87 -0.75
N ALA A 89 -5.68 -10.88 -1.52
CA ALA A 89 -4.58 -10.02 -1.11
C ALA A 89 -4.93 -9.23 0.17
N PHE A 90 -6.16 -8.73 0.25
CA PHE A 90 -6.65 -8.00 1.41
C PHE A 90 -6.70 -8.87 2.66
N GLU A 91 -7.26 -10.08 2.58
CA GLU A 91 -7.31 -11.00 3.71
C GLU A 91 -5.90 -11.45 4.16
N LEU A 92 -4.96 -11.65 3.23
CA LEU A 92 -3.56 -11.95 3.57
C LEU A 92 -2.87 -10.80 4.32
N LEU A 93 -3.18 -9.55 3.96
CA LEU A 93 -2.70 -8.39 4.71
C LEU A 93 -3.33 -8.35 6.11
N LEU A 94 -4.63 -8.65 6.20
CA LEU A 94 -5.33 -8.68 7.49
C LEU A 94 -4.88 -9.83 8.39
N SER A 95 -4.37 -10.94 7.84
CA SER A 95 -3.95 -12.07 8.67
C SER A 95 -2.75 -11.73 9.55
N ASP A 96 -1.93 -10.75 9.14
CA ASP A 96 -0.77 -10.26 9.89
C ASP A 96 -1.03 -8.90 10.58
N HIS A 97 -2.26 -8.39 10.52
CA HIS A 97 -2.64 -7.07 11.02
C HIS A 97 -3.57 -7.18 12.23
N ARG A 98 -3.24 -6.49 13.32
CA ARG A 98 -4.11 -6.39 14.50
C ARG A 98 -5.31 -5.49 14.20
N LEU A 99 -6.49 -6.11 14.08
CA LEU A 99 -7.77 -5.45 13.92
C LEU A 99 -8.30 -4.93 15.27
N ASP A 100 -7.80 -3.78 15.69
CA ASP A 100 -8.25 -3.05 16.89
C ASP A 100 -8.61 -1.61 16.47
N CYS A 101 -9.63 -1.51 15.61
CA CYS A 101 -9.96 -0.26 14.91
C CYS A 101 -10.44 0.83 15.86
N ASP A 102 -11.13 0.48 16.94
CA ASP A 102 -11.69 1.45 17.88
C ASP A 102 -10.59 2.19 18.65
N ASN A 103 -9.49 1.49 18.97
CA ASN A 103 -8.32 2.05 19.65
C ASN A 103 -7.19 2.45 18.68
N CYS A 104 -7.49 2.59 17.38
CA CYS A 104 -6.50 2.91 16.36
C CYS A 104 -6.47 4.43 16.09
N PRO A 105 -5.30 5.10 16.17
CA PRO A 105 -5.16 6.53 15.86
C PRO A 105 -5.58 6.90 14.43
N LYS A 106 -5.56 5.92 13.51
CA LYS A 106 -5.99 6.06 12.11
C LYS A 106 -7.45 5.66 11.87
N ASN A 107 -8.25 5.44 12.91
CA ASN A 107 -9.67 5.12 12.73
C ASN A 107 -10.36 6.20 11.88
N LYS A 108 -11.25 5.77 10.98
CA LYS A 108 -11.97 6.58 9.98
C LYS A 108 -11.10 7.20 8.87
N SER A 109 -9.78 7.18 8.99
CA SER A 109 -8.82 7.66 7.98
C SER A 109 -7.87 6.56 7.46
N CYS A 110 -8.09 5.31 7.87
CA CYS A 110 -7.25 4.17 7.55
C CYS A 110 -7.53 3.69 6.12
N ALA A 111 -6.47 3.46 5.34
CA ALA A 111 -6.60 2.97 3.97
C ALA A 111 -7.22 1.57 3.90
N LEU A 112 -7.00 0.70 4.90
CA LEU A 112 -7.66 -0.62 4.95
C LEU A 112 -9.18 -0.48 5.10
N GLN A 113 -9.66 0.47 5.92
CA GLN A 113 -11.09 0.77 6.06
C GLN A 113 -11.67 1.31 4.75
N LYS A 114 -10.94 2.22 4.08
CA LYS A 114 -11.33 2.73 2.76
C LYS A 114 -11.42 1.60 1.74
N ILE A 115 -10.41 0.74 1.63
CA ILE A 115 -10.42 -0.40 0.71
C ILE A 115 -11.59 -1.33 1.01
N ALA A 116 -11.86 -1.61 2.29
CA ALA A 116 -12.98 -2.45 2.69
C ALA A 116 -14.32 -1.88 2.20
N GLY A 117 -14.57 -0.58 2.42
CA GLY A 117 -15.78 0.09 1.93
C GLY A 117 -15.91 0.07 0.41
N GLU A 118 -14.87 0.49 -0.30
CA GLU A 118 -14.84 0.60 -1.77
C GLU A 118 -15.00 -0.77 -2.47
N ARG A 119 -14.52 -1.84 -1.85
CA ARG A 119 -14.55 -3.20 -2.41
C ARG A 119 -15.67 -4.07 -1.83
N GLY A 120 -16.45 -3.57 -0.88
CA GLY A 120 -17.47 -4.36 -0.18
C GLY A 120 -16.87 -5.53 0.61
N LEU A 121 -15.66 -5.37 1.15
CA LEU A 121 -14.98 -6.39 1.94
C LEU A 121 -15.23 -6.17 3.43
N LYS A 122 -15.11 -7.25 4.22
CA LYS A 122 -15.15 -7.17 5.68
C LYS A 122 -13.76 -6.90 6.24
N LEU A 123 -13.67 -6.08 7.28
CA LEU A 123 -12.47 -5.94 8.11
C LEU A 123 -12.38 -7.13 9.07
N GLY A 124 -12.00 -8.28 8.53
CA GLY A 124 -11.93 -9.54 9.26
C GLY A 124 -11.38 -10.66 8.38
N LEU A 125 -11.25 -11.84 8.97
CA LEU A 125 -10.67 -13.02 8.32
C LEU A 125 -11.72 -14.12 8.16
N PRO A 126 -12.61 -14.04 7.15
CA PRO A 126 -13.64 -15.05 6.96
C PRO A 126 -13.09 -16.39 6.43
N ARG A 127 -11.89 -16.41 5.84
CA ARG A 127 -11.31 -17.59 5.15
C ARG A 127 -9.92 -18.00 5.63
N LEU A 128 -9.26 -17.15 6.41
CA LEU A 128 -7.87 -17.33 6.84
C LEU A 128 -7.78 -17.27 8.36
N ASN A 129 -6.70 -17.82 8.91
CA ASN A 129 -6.37 -17.66 10.31
C ASN A 129 -5.44 -16.46 10.49
N LYS A 130 -5.45 -15.88 11.68
CA LYS A 130 -4.47 -14.87 12.07
C LYS A 130 -3.08 -15.53 12.16
N LEU A 131 -2.06 -14.81 11.70
CA LEU A 131 -0.68 -15.18 11.91
C LEU A 131 -0.27 -14.72 13.31
N GLU A 132 0.10 -15.68 14.16
CA GLU A 132 0.65 -15.39 15.48
C GLU A 132 2.15 -15.09 15.35
N ARG A 133 2.56 -13.90 15.81
CA ARG A 133 3.96 -13.47 15.86
C ARG A 133 4.15 -12.39 16.91
N GLU A 134 5.38 -12.26 17.37
CA GLU A 134 5.76 -11.17 18.24
C GLU A 134 5.76 -9.84 17.48
N TYR A 135 5.11 -8.85 18.09
CA TYR A 135 5.07 -7.49 17.58
C TYR A 135 6.02 -6.62 18.40
N ILE A 136 6.75 -5.77 17.70
CA ILE A 136 7.51 -4.66 18.28
C ILE A 136 6.55 -3.49 18.47
N TYR A 137 6.61 -2.91 19.67
CA TYR A 137 6.02 -1.62 20.00
C TYR A 137 7.16 -0.73 20.51
N ASP A 138 7.36 0.42 19.88
CA ASP A 138 8.43 1.36 20.20
C ASP A 138 7.85 2.77 20.34
N ASP A 139 7.80 3.25 21.57
CA ASP A 139 7.37 4.59 21.99
C ASP A 139 8.53 5.41 22.57
N SER A 140 9.77 5.03 22.25
CA SER A 140 10.96 5.68 22.80
C SER A 140 11.18 7.11 22.33
N ALA A 141 10.76 7.45 21.11
CA ALA A 141 10.92 8.78 20.54
C ALA A 141 9.81 9.72 21.04
N GLU A 142 10.15 11.00 21.26
CA GLU A 142 9.26 11.95 21.92
C GLU A 142 7.96 12.19 21.13
N LYS A 143 8.06 12.28 19.80
CA LYS A 143 6.93 12.64 18.91
C LYS A 143 6.43 11.50 18.03
N LEU A 144 6.95 10.28 18.22
CA LEU A 144 6.71 9.18 17.29
C LEU A 144 6.57 7.85 18.02
N THR A 145 5.47 7.16 17.76
CA THR A 145 5.30 5.75 18.16
C THR A 145 5.25 4.83 16.94
N PHE A 146 5.88 3.66 17.05
CA PHE A 146 5.80 2.58 16.07
C PHE A 146 5.17 1.32 16.67
N ASP A 147 4.00 0.94 16.16
CA ASP A 147 3.32 -0.32 16.45
C ASP A 147 3.36 -1.23 15.22
N SER A 148 4.25 -2.22 15.25
CA SER A 148 4.42 -3.16 14.15
C SER A 148 3.20 -4.08 13.95
N SER A 149 2.34 -4.27 14.96
CA SER A 149 1.13 -5.10 14.84
C SER A 149 0.11 -4.52 13.88
N ARG A 150 0.21 -3.23 13.59
CA ARG A 150 -0.64 -2.52 12.62
C ARG A 150 0.08 -2.29 11.29
N CYS A 151 1.32 -2.74 11.13
CA CYS A 151 2.08 -2.53 9.89
C CYS A 151 1.61 -3.46 8.78
N VAL A 152 1.51 -2.94 7.56
CA VAL A 152 1.17 -3.72 6.34
C VAL A 152 2.36 -3.87 5.39
N LEU A 153 3.57 -3.58 5.87
CA LEU A 153 4.84 -3.69 5.14
C LEU A 153 4.83 -3.01 3.75
N CYS A 154 4.11 -1.90 3.62
CA CYS A 154 3.94 -1.19 2.36
C CYS A 154 5.19 -0.40 1.93
N GLY A 155 6.10 -0.10 2.87
CA GLY A 155 7.36 0.62 2.61
C GLY A 155 7.23 2.13 2.39
N LYS A 156 6.02 2.71 2.45
CA LYS A 156 5.83 4.15 2.26
C LYS A 156 6.59 5.01 3.27
N CYS A 157 6.70 4.54 4.52
CA CYS A 157 7.50 5.21 5.55
C CYS A 157 8.98 5.23 5.19
N ILE A 158 9.54 4.13 4.69
CA ILE A 158 10.94 4.05 4.22
C ILE A 158 11.16 4.96 3.02
N ALA A 159 10.22 5.00 2.06
CA ALA A 159 10.30 5.91 0.93
C ALA A 159 10.30 7.38 1.37
N ALA A 160 9.50 7.73 2.38
CA ALA A 160 9.47 9.08 2.95
C ALA A 160 10.76 9.42 3.71
N ASP A 161 11.27 8.48 4.51
CA ASP A 161 12.53 8.62 5.25
C ASP A 161 13.74 8.81 4.32
N LYS A 162 13.77 8.07 3.20
CA LYS A 162 14.80 8.21 2.16
C LYS A 162 14.77 9.56 1.46
N LYS A 163 13.60 10.19 1.29
CA LYS A 163 13.47 11.51 0.62
C LYS A 163 14.19 12.64 1.36
N ILE A 164 14.42 12.49 2.67
CA ILE A 164 15.12 13.48 3.50
C ILE A 164 16.50 12.99 3.97
N GLU A 165 16.97 11.89 3.38
CA GLU A 165 18.29 11.30 3.64
C GLU A 165 18.54 11.02 5.13
N ALA A 166 17.50 10.67 5.89
CA ALA A 166 17.63 10.31 7.29
C ALA A 166 18.14 8.87 7.46
N GLY A 167 17.58 7.93 6.69
CA GLY A 167 17.98 6.52 6.71
C GLY A 167 17.70 5.83 8.05
N ALA A 168 16.74 6.32 8.82
CA ALA A 168 16.48 5.88 10.19
C ALA A 168 15.77 4.52 10.25
N ILE A 169 14.95 4.21 9.25
CA ILE A 169 14.14 2.99 9.19
C ILE A 169 14.31 2.24 7.87
N GLY A 170 14.27 0.91 7.94
CA GLY A 170 14.41 0.02 6.79
C GLY A 170 13.64 -1.29 6.97
N PHE A 171 13.73 -2.16 5.96
CA PHE A 171 13.25 -3.54 6.10
C PHE A 171 14.34 -4.40 6.71
N ALA A 172 14.03 -5.04 7.84
CA ALA A 172 14.84 -6.09 8.44
C ALA A 172 14.23 -7.48 8.15
N HIS A 173 15.07 -8.51 8.19
CA HIS A 173 14.68 -9.92 8.03
C HIS A 173 14.02 -10.23 6.65
N ARG A 174 13.52 -11.46 6.49
CA ARG A 174 12.90 -11.96 5.25
C ARG A 174 11.71 -12.87 5.55
N GLY A 175 10.90 -13.12 4.53
CA GLY A 175 9.72 -14.00 4.63
C GLY A 175 8.72 -13.49 5.67
N LEU A 176 8.17 -14.40 6.46
CA LEU A 176 7.22 -14.07 7.53
C LEU A 176 7.85 -13.22 8.64
N ASN A 177 9.17 -13.30 8.84
CA ASN A 177 9.86 -12.52 9.87
C ASN A 177 10.16 -11.08 9.43
N ARG A 178 9.90 -10.73 8.16
CA ARG A 178 10.16 -9.38 7.65
C ARG A 178 9.40 -8.34 8.47
N ARG A 179 10.09 -7.25 8.83
CA ARG A 179 9.54 -6.14 9.60
C ARG A 179 10.20 -4.81 9.23
N ILE A 180 9.56 -3.70 9.60
CA ILE A 180 10.21 -2.39 9.62
C ILE A 180 11.03 -2.33 10.90
N SER A 181 12.27 -1.87 10.81
CA SER A 181 13.16 -1.72 11.96
C SER A 181 14.17 -0.61 11.70
N THR A 182 14.80 -0.12 12.76
CA THR A 182 15.97 0.77 12.68
C THR A 182 17.25 -0.05 12.43
N PHE A 183 18.38 0.63 12.30
CA PHE A 183 19.68 -0.04 12.21
C PHE A 183 19.99 -0.81 13.51
N TYR A 184 20.48 -2.04 13.37
CA TYR A 184 20.68 -3.00 14.47
C TYR A 184 19.44 -3.28 15.36
N GLU A 185 18.24 -2.97 14.88
CA GLU A 185 16.99 -3.12 15.65
C GLU A 185 16.99 -2.36 16.99
N GLY A 186 17.67 -1.22 17.03
CA GLY A 186 17.64 -0.29 18.14
C GLY A 186 16.32 0.48 18.26
N LYS A 187 16.19 1.26 19.32
CA LYS A 187 15.04 2.14 19.53
C LYS A 187 15.03 3.30 18.53
N LEU A 188 13.85 3.83 18.22
CA LEU A 188 13.70 5.02 17.38
C LEU A 188 14.43 6.23 17.97
N ALA A 189 14.39 6.42 19.29
CA ALA A 189 15.13 7.49 19.99
C ALA A 189 16.65 7.42 19.80
N ASP A 190 17.20 6.22 19.63
CA ASP A 190 18.65 5.99 19.48
C ASP A 190 19.09 6.01 18.00
N SER A 191 18.14 6.18 17.08
CA SER A 191 18.39 6.13 15.63
C SER A 191 18.71 7.51 15.04
N THR A 192 19.02 7.57 13.75
CA THR A 192 19.18 8.84 13.00
C THR A 192 17.84 9.56 12.72
N CYS A 193 16.76 9.16 13.40
CA CYS A 193 15.44 9.77 13.26
C CYS A 193 15.49 11.26 13.63
N LYS A 194 14.91 12.10 12.77
CA LYS A 194 14.81 13.56 12.98
C LYS A 194 13.46 13.98 13.57
N GLU A 195 12.59 13.04 13.92
CA GLU A 195 11.22 13.29 14.40
C GLU A 195 10.39 14.24 13.50
N CYS A 196 10.65 14.22 12.20
CA CYS A 196 9.99 15.09 11.21
C CYS A 196 8.56 14.65 10.83
N LEU A 197 8.12 13.48 11.33
CA LEU A 197 6.79 12.88 11.14
C LEU A 197 6.40 12.61 9.67
N LEU A 198 7.33 12.65 8.72
CA LEU A 198 7.05 12.31 7.32
C LEU A 198 6.64 10.83 7.17
N CYS A 199 7.23 9.94 7.97
CA CYS A 199 6.87 8.52 8.01
C CYS A 199 5.43 8.30 8.51
N VAL A 200 4.98 9.08 9.51
CA VAL A 200 3.60 9.09 10.03
C VAL A 200 2.62 9.54 8.94
N LYS A 201 2.91 10.69 8.30
CA LYS A 201 2.10 11.21 7.19
C LYS A 201 1.98 10.23 6.03
N ALA A 202 3.07 9.53 5.71
CA ALA A 202 3.12 8.55 4.63
C ALA A 202 2.45 7.21 4.97
N CYS A 203 2.31 6.88 6.26
CA CYS A 203 1.76 5.60 6.71
C CYS A 203 0.26 5.50 6.34
N PRO A 204 -0.17 4.48 5.57
CA PRO A 204 -1.56 4.34 5.18
C PRO A 204 -2.46 3.76 6.28
N VAL A 205 -1.87 3.28 7.38
CA VAL A 205 -2.50 2.56 8.50
C VAL A 205 -2.00 3.11 9.83
N GLY A 206 -2.47 2.59 10.96
CA GLY A 206 -2.12 3.06 12.31
C GLY A 206 -0.82 2.52 12.89
N ALA A 207 0.16 2.18 12.06
CA ALA A 207 1.44 1.61 12.52
C ALA A 207 2.44 2.67 13.00
N LEU A 208 2.32 3.90 12.49
CA LEU A 208 3.14 5.05 12.88
C LEU A 208 2.17 6.20 13.16
N TYR A 209 2.25 6.80 14.34
CA TYR A 209 1.40 7.90 14.77
C TYR A 209 2.11 8.81 15.76
#